data_AF-A0A4R3V6G5-F1
#
_entry.id   AF-A0A4R3V6G5-F1
#
_cell.length_a   1.000
_cell.length_b   1.000
_cell.length_c   1.000
_cell.angle_alpha   90.00
_cell.angle_beta   90.00
_cell.angle_gamma   90.00
#
_symmetry.space_group_name_H-M   'P 1'
#
loop_
_entity.id
_entity.type
_entity.pdbx_description
1 polymer ?
#
loop_
_entity_poly.entity_id
_entity_poly.type
_entity_poly.pdbx_seq_one_letter_code
_entity_poly.pdbx_strand_id
1 'polypeptide(L)'
;MNQTEAHTTEEEHSAPIKTPRQLIATVVLAFIIPVVVIILLVNLVVSSSRMGSGSDALSPEAIASRIKPVANFALVDANAPKEFKTGQQVFESTCTACHAAGVAGAPKMGDNAVWAPLIASGMDAMLKIAIEGKGAMPPKGGNPALDDFEIARAVVYMANQSGGSLPEPAEPGGDAAPAEAAPAEAAPAEQPQGGSDAQAQPEAAESK
;
A
#
# COMPACT_ATOMS: atom_id res chain seq x y z
N MET A 1 -2.04 58.06 98.47
CA MET A 1 -1.32 56.96 97.78
C MET A 1 -2.35 56.27 96.88
N ASN A 2 -2.53 56.70 95.63
CA ASN A 2 -1.77 56.35 94.41
C ASN A 2 -2.03 54.90 93.92
N GLN A 3 -2.82 54.81 92.83
CA GLN A 3 -2.89 53.81 91.73
C GLN A 3 -3.11 52.32 91.98
N THR A 4 -4.27 51.83 91.49
CA THR A 4 -4.53 50.57 90.71
C THR A 4 -6.04 50.62 90.34
N GLU A 5 -6.59 50.38 89.14
CA GLU A 5 -6.20 49.66 87.92
C GLU A 5 -6.89 50.27 86.69
N ALA A 6 -6.20 50.13 85.56
CA ALA A 6 -6.60 50.53 84.23
C ALA A 6 -7.71 49.63 83.65
N HIS A 7 -8.39 50.19 82.66
CA HIS A 7 -9.23 49.53 81.66
C HIS A 7 -8.93 48.03 81.40
N THR A 8 -9.99 47.23 81.49
CA THR A 8 -10.31 46.21 80.48
C THR A 8 -11.81 46.11 80.39
N THR A 9 -12.39 46.75 79.37
CA THR A 9 -13.71 46.40 78.87
C THR A 9 -13.66 44.96 78.40
N GLU A 10 -14.18 44.04 79.21
CA GLU A 10 -14.49 42.69 78.76
C GLU A 10 -15.59 42.81 77.70
N GLU A 11 -15.23 42.58 76.44
CA GLU A 11 -16.16 42.23 75.38
C GLU A 11 -16.81 40.89 75.72
N GLU A 12 -17.75 40.87 76.67
CA GLU A 12 -18.37 39.63 77.13
C GLU A 12 -19.63 39.29 76.32
N HIS A 13 -19.37 38.57 75.23
CA HIS A 13 -20.14 37.39 74.79
C HIS A 13 -21.66 37.50 74.61
N SER A 14 -22.14 38.47 73.83
CA SER A 14 -23.37 38.22 73.06
C SER A 14 -23.09 37.19 71.97
N ALA A 15 -23.38 35.91 72.25
CA ALA A 15 -23.31 34.85 71.25
C ALA A 15 -24.03 35.32 69.97
N PRO A 16 -23.39 35.29 68.79
CA PRO A 16 -23.88 35.96 67.59
C PRO A 16 -25.16 35.33 66.98
N ILE A 17 -25.81 34.39 67.68
CA ILE A 17 -26.89 33.55 67.19
C ILE A 17 -28.17 33.85 68.00
N LYS A 18 -29.08 34.67 67.45
CA LYS A 18 -30.28 35.16 68.16
C LYS A 18 -31.54 34.34 67.89
N THR A 19 -31.50 33.38 66.95
CA THR A 19 -32.65 32.50 66.63
C THR A 19 -32.21 31.04 66.45
N PRO A 20 -33.05 30.05 66.79
CA PRO A 20 -32.74 28.63 66.59
C PRO A 20 -32.47 28.29 65.11
N ARG A 21 -33.08 29.04 64.19
CA ARG A 21 -32.85 28.93 62.74
C ARG A 21 -31.43 29.37 62.36
N GLN A 22 -30.91 30.41 62.99
CA GLN A 22 -29.56 30.91 62.76
C GLN A 22 -28.50 29.94 63.32
N LEU A 23 -28.81 29.22 64.41
CA LEU A 23 -27.94 28.18 64.96
C LEU A 23 -27.78 27.03 63.97
N ILE A 24 -28.90 26.51 63.46
CA ILE A 24 -28.90 25.42 62.46
C ILE A 24 -28.15 25.86 61.19
N ALA A 25 -28.38 27.07 60.69
CA ALA A 25 -27.70 27.58 59.51
C ALA A 25 -26.18 27.70 59.71
N THR A 26 -25.75 28.18 60.88
CA THR A 26 -24.31 28.36 61.19
C THR A 26 -23.61 27.01 61.31
N VAL A 27 -24.24 26.03 61.97
CA VAL A 27 -23.70 24.67 62.09
C VAL A 27 -23.61 24.00 60.71
N VAL A 28 -24.66 24.06 59.90
CA VAL A 28 -24.65 23.49 58.53
C VAL A 28 -23.56 24.14 57.68
N LEU A 29 -23.46 25.48 57.70
CA LEU A 29 -22.44 26.21 56.94
C LEU A 29 -21.01 25.86 57.41
N ALA A 30 -20.80 25.65 58.71
CA ALA A 30 -19.52 25.24 59.28
C ALA A 30 -19.07 23.83 58.85
N PHE A 31 -19.98 22.96 58.42
CA PHE A 31 -19.63 21.66 57.83
C PHE A 31 -19.53 21.74 56.29
N ILE A 32 -20.45 22.45 55.64
CA ILE A 32 -20.50 22.53 54.18
C ILE A 32 -19.33 23.34 53.61
N ILE A 33 -18.96 24.47 54.22
CA ILE A 33 -17.84 25.30 53.72
C ILE A 33 -16.53 24.51 53.71
N PRO A 34 -16.09 23.85 54.80
CA PRO A 34 -14.88 23.04 54.76
C PRO A 34 -14.96 21.90 53.76
N VAL A 35 -16.10 21.22 53.62
CA VAL A 35 -16.27 20.15 52.61
C VAL A 35 -16.11 20.69 51.19
N VAL A 36 -16.74 21.82 50.88
CA VAL A 36 -16.63 22.48 49.57
C VAL A 36 -15.19 22.96 49.32
N VAL A 37 -14.54 23.52 50.34
CA VAL A 37 -13.12 23.93 50.26
C VAL A 37 -12.22 22.71 50.02
N ILE A 38 -12.45 21.60 50.72
CA ILE A 38 -11.69 20.35 50.50
C ILE A 38 -11.92 19.83 49.07
N ILE A 39 -13.16 19.81 48.57
CA ILE A 39 -13.46 19.40 47.19
C ILE A 39 -12.75 20.31 46.19
N LEU A 40 -12.80 21.63 46.40
CA LEU A 40 -12.10 22.60 45.55
C LEU A 40 -10.59 22.41 45.59
N LEU A 41 -10.00 22.14 46.76
CA LEU A 41 -8.57 21.89 46.91
C LEU A 41 -8.16 20.56 46.27
N VAL A 42 -8.96 19.49 46.42
CA VAL A 42 -8.73 18.21 45.73
C VAL A 42 -8.75 18.42 44.23
N ASN A 43 -9.74 19.14 43.69
CA ASN A 43 -9.80 19.47 42.27
C ASN A 43 -8.58 20.30 41.83
N LEU A 44 -8.18 21.30 42.62
CA LEU A 44 -7.02 22.16 42.33
C LEU A 44 -5.70 21.36 42.32
N VAL A 45 -5.51 20.44 43.27
CA VAL A 45 -4.31 19.59 43.37
C VAL A 45 -4.29 18.52 42.28
N VAL A 46 -5.43 17.90 41.96
CA VAL A 46 -5.54 16.93 40.84
C VAL A 46 -5.32 17.62 39.49
N SER A 47 -5.80 18.85 39.31
CA SER A 47 -5.53 19.64 38.11
C SER A 47 -4.06 20.08 38.03
N SER A 48 -3.42 20.41 39.16
CA SER A 48 -2.02 20.87 39.20
C SER A 48 -0.98 19.73 39.13
N SER A 49 -1.34 18.49 39.46
CA SER A 49 -0.42 17.33 39.43
C SER A 49 -0.29 16.67 38.04
N ARG A 50 -1.02 17.15 37.02
CA ARG A 50 -0.97 16.62 35.64
C ARG A 50 -0.02 17.38 34.69
N MET A 51 0.85 18.24 35.21
CA MET A 51 1.85 18.98 34.40
C MET A 51 3.24 18.32 34.34
N GLY A 52 3.40 17.11 34.90
CA GLY A 52 4.62 16.33 34.78
C GLY A 52 4.67 15.54 33.48
N SER A 53 5.82 15.57 32.77
CA SER A 53 6.10 14.73 31.60
C SER A 53 6.00 13.24 32.00
N GLY A 54 4.82 12.65 31.83
CA GLY A 54 4.54 11.25 32.20
C GLY A 54 3.16 11.00 32.78
N SER A 55 2.41 12.03 33.22
CA SER A 55 1.09 11.84 33.83
C SER A 55 0.06 11.21 32.87
N ASP A 56 0.22 11.45 31.57
CA ASP A 56 -0.64 10.88 30.52
C ASP A 56 -0.07 9.58 29.91
N ALA A 57 1.11 9.13 30.34
CA ALA A 57 1.78 7.97 29.76
C ALA A 57 1.06 6.64 30.04
N LEU A 58 0.20 6.61 31.06
CA LEU A 58 -0.68 5.50 31.46
C LEU A 58 -2.15 5.77 31.11
N SER A 59 -2.45 6.85 30.38
CA SER A 59 -3.81 7.09 29.90
C SER A 59 -4.25 5.96 28.96
N PRO A 60 -5.52 5.52 29.01
CA PRO A 60 -6.07 4.56 28.07
C PRO A 60 -5.82 4.95 26.62
N GLU A 61 -5.84 6.25 26.32
CA GLU A 61 -5.60 6.83 25.00
C GLU A 61 -4.14 6.64 24.54
N ALA A 62 -3.16 6.91 25.42
CA ALA A 62 -1.74 6.72 25.11
C ALA A 62 -1.38 5.23 24.96
N ILE A 63 -2.01 4.35 25.75
CA ILE A 63 -1.85 2.90 25.64
C ILE A 63 -2.45 2.42 24.31
N ALA A 64 -3.67 2.86 23.96
CA ALA A 64 -4.31 2.51 22.70
C ALA A 64 -3.46 2.96 21.50
N SER A 65 -2.82 4.14 21.55
CA SER A 65 -1.95 4.61 20.48
C SER A 65 -0.68 3.78 20.31
N ARG A 66 -0.18 3.12 21.37
CA ARG A 66 1.03 2.26 21.33
C ARG A 66 0.73 0.82 20.92
N ILE A 67 -0.50 0.35 21.14
CA ILE A 67 -0.97 -0.99 20.73
C ILE A 67 -1.43 -1.01 19.27
N LYS A 68 -1.61 0.17 18.63
CA LYS A 68 -1.94 0.23 17.21
C LYS A 68 -0.88 -0.52 16.39
N PRO A 69 -1.28 -1.50 15.56
CA PRO A 69 -0.34 -2.22 14.71
C PRO A 69 0.30 -1.23 13.73
N VAL A 70 1.62 -1.15 13.77
CA VAL A 70 2.43 -0.28 12.89
C VAL A 70 2.65 -0.89 11.51
N ALA A 71 2.30 -2.16 11.32
CA ALA A 71 2.55 -2.88 10.11
C ALA A 71 1.25 -3.40 9.51
N ASN A 72 0.86 -2.81 8.38
CA ASN A 72 -0.06 -3.43 7.44
C ASN A 72 0.73 -4.41 6.58
N PHE A 73 0.72 -5.68 6.96
CA PHE A 73 1.18 -6.75 6.07
C PHE A 73 -0.05 -7.34 5.37
N ALA A 74 -0.09 -7.23 4.04
CA ALA A 74 -1.01 -8.04 3.26
C ALA A 74 -0.50 -9.49 3.31
N LEU A 75 -1.21 -10.34 4.03
CA LEU A 75 -0.97 -11.78 3.98
C LEU A 75 -1.41 -12.26 2.59
N VAL A 76 -0.44 -12.37 1.69
CA VAL A 76 -0.65 -13.00 0.38
C VAL A 76 -0.64 -14.50 0.61
N ASP A 77 -1.79 -15.14 0.46
CA ASP A 77 -1.88 -16.60 0.40
C ASP A 77 -1.14 -17.05 -0.87
N ALA A 78 -0.13 -17.90 -0.70
CA ALA A 78 0.68 -18.42 -1.81
C ALA A 78 -0.14 -19.25 -2.82
N ASN A 79 -1.35 -19.68 -2.45
CA ASN A 79 -2.28 -20.42 -3.29
C ASN A 79 -3.48 -19.57 -3.74
N ALA A 80 -3.61 -18.31 -3.31
CA ALA A 80 -4.66 -17.44 -3.83
C ALA A 80 -4.36 -17.11 -5.30
N PRO A 81 -5.40 -17.07 -6.17
CA PRO A 81 -5.27 -16.56 -7.52
C PRO A 81 -4.59 -15.18 -7.49
N LYS A 82 -3.51 -15.04 -8.26
CA LYS A 82 -2.84 -13.75 -8.41
C LYS A 82 -3.76 -12.85 -9.23
N GLU A 83 -4.38 -11.89 -8.56
CA GLU A 83 -5.15 -10.83 -9.22
C GLU A 83 -4.19 -9.92 -9.97
N PHE A 84 -4.05 -10.14 -11.27
CA PHE A 84 -3.19 -9.32 -12.11
C PHE A 84 -3.86 -7.98 -12.41
N LYS A 85 -3.09 -6.88 -12.40
CA LYS A 85 -3.58 -5.54 -12.78
C LYS A 85 -3.79 -5.40 -14.29
N THR A 86 -4.93 -4.83 -14.67
CA THR A 86 -5.25 -4.53 -16.08
C THR A 86 -4.18 -3.65 -16.73
N GLY A 87 -4.08 -3.71 -18.06
CA GLY A 87 -3.10 -2.89 -18.80
C GLY A 87 -3.25 -1.39 -18.54
N GLN A 88 -4.48 -0.91 -18.38
CA GLN A 88 -4.76 0.49 -18.01
C GLN A 88 -4.23 0.83 -16.61
N GLN A 89 -4.49 -0.01 -15.61
CA GLN A 89 -4.02 0.23 -14.24
C GLN A 89 -2.49 0.29 -14.15
N VAL A 90 -1.80 -0.60 -14.88
CA VAL A 90 -0.34 -0.61 -14.96
C VAL A 90 0.18 0.64 -15.66
N PHE A 91 -0.49 1.04 -16.76
CA PHE A 91 -0.16 2.26 -17.48
C PHE A 91 -0.26 3.48 -16.56
N GLU A 92 -1.40 3.63 -15.88
CA GLU A 92 -1.68 4.72 -14.95
C GLU A 92 -0.67 4.80 -13.80
N SER A 93 -0.33 3.65 -13.20
CA SER A 93 0.56 3.61 -12.03
C SER A 93 2.04 3.79 -12.36
N THR A 94 2.48 3.40 -13.56
CA THR A 94 3.91 3.24 -13.87
C THR A 94 4.32 3.94 -15.17
N CYS A 95 3.57 3.73 -16.26
CA CYS A 95 4.02 4.08 -17.60
C CYS A 95 3.68 5.54 -17.99
N THR A 96 2.63 6.12 -17.39
CA THR A 96 2.16 7.49 -17.67
C THR A 96 3.23 8.55 -17.49
N ALA A 97 4.12 8.36 -16.50
CA ALA A 97 5.18 9.30 -16.15
C ALA A 97 6.04 9.71 -17.37
N CYS A 98 6.23 8.79 -18.33
CA CYS A 98 6.97 9.07 -19.55
C CYS A 98 6.08 9.06 -20.79
N HIS A 99 5.16 8.11 -20.93
CA HIS A 99 4.42 7.90 -22.17
C HIS A 99 3.16 8.77 -22.33
N ALA A 100 2.69 9.46 -21.29
CA ALA A 100 1.56 10.37 -21.44
C ALA A 100 1.94 11.66 -22.21
N ALA A 101 3.15 12.18 -21.96
CA ALA A 101 3.66 13.40 -22.59
C ALA A 101 4.84 13.16 -23.56
N GLY A 102 5.39 11.95 -23.61
CA GLY A 102 6.57 11.63 -24.41
C GLY A 102 7.89 12.13 -23.81
N VAL A 103 8.01 12.05 -22.47
CA VAL A 103 9.21 12.51 -21.74
C VAL A 103 10.43 11.72 -22.19
N ALA A 104 11.58 12.40 -22.32
CA ALA A 104 12.84 11.81 -22.75
C ALA A 104 12.78 11.08 -24.11
N GLY A 105 11.85 11.49 -24.98
CA GLY A 105 11.64 10.86 -26.29
C GLY A 105 10.85 9.56 -26.24
N ALA A 106 10.15 9.28 -25.13
CA ALA A 106 9.23 8.15 -25.05
C ALA A 106 8.12 8.27 -26.12
N PRO A 107 7.70 7.18 -26.77
CA PRO A 107 6.58 7.21 -27.70
C PRO A 107 5.31 7.59 -26.93
N LYS A 108 4.75 8.76 -27.27
CA LYS A 108 3.55 9.28 -26.61
C LYS A 108 2.35 8.41 -26.96
N MET A 109 1.60 7.96 -25.96
CA MET A 109 0.37 7.20 -26.19
C MET A 109 -0.64 8.06 -26.97
N GLY A 110 -1.26 7.48 -27.99
CA GLY A 110 -2.16 8.16 -28.93
C GLY A 110 -1.46 8.80 -30.14
N ASP A 111 -0.12 8.77 -30.20
CA ASP A 111 0.61 9.21 -31.40
C ASP A 111 0.71 8.06 -32.41
N ASN A 112 -0.32 7.90 -33.23
CA ASN A 112 -0.41 6.80 -34.20
C ASN A 112 0.76 6.78 -35.19
N ALA A 113 1.34 7.94 -35.53
CA ALA A 113 2.45 8.01 -36.48
C ALA A 113 3.74 7.43 -35.89
N VAL A 114 3.99 7.71 -34.61
CA VAL A 114 5.12 7.12 -33.89
C VAL A 114 4.88 5.65 -33.58
N TRP A 115 3.65 5.27 -33.23
CA TRP A 115 3.32 3.90 -32.81
C TRP A 115 3.17 2.90 -33.97
N ALA A 116 2.80 3.34 -35.18
CA ALA A 116 2.65 2.45 -36.33
C ALA A 116 3.87 1.54 -36.60
N PRO A 117 5.13 2.04 -36.67
CA PRO A 117 6.29 1.18 -36.86
C PRO A 117 6.60 0.28 -35.65
N LEU A 118 6.23 0.70 -34.43
CA LEU A 118 6.40 -0.11 -33.22
C LEU A 118 5.42 -1.29 -33.23
N ILE A 119 4.15 -1.02 -33.55
CA ILE A 119 3.12 -2.05 -33.69
C ILE A 119 3.48 -3.03 -34.82
N ALA A 120 4.01 -2.51 -35.94
CA ALA A 120 4.49 -3.34 -37.05
C ALA A 120 5.67 -4.25 -36.68
N SER A 121 6.47 -3.90 -35.67
CA SER A 121 7.55 -4.76 -35.16
C SER A 121 7.04 -5.99 -34.40
N GLY A 122 5.75 -6.00 -34.04
CA GLY A 122 5.10 -7.11 -33.35
C GLY A 122 5.10 -6.98 -31.83
N MET A 123 4.20 -7.72 -31.19
CA MET A 123 3.97 -7.68 -29.75
C MET A 123 5.19 -8.14 -28.95
N ASP A 124 5.85 -9.22 -29.39
CA ASP A 124 7.01 -9.79 -28.68
C ASP A 124 8.21 -8.82 -28.64
N ALA A 125 8.45 -8.10 -29.73
CA ALA A 125 9.53 -7.11 -29.80
C ALA A 125 9.27 -5.93 -28.85
N MET A 126 8.03 -5.43 -28.80
CA MET A 126 7.65 -4.36 -27.88
C MET A 126 7.70 -4.81 -26.42
N LEU A 127 7.21 -6.02 -26.13
CA LEU A 127 7.25 -6.59 -24.79
C LEU A 127 8.68 -6.77 -24.29
N LYS A 128 9.56 -7.31 -25.14
CA LYS A 128 10.97 -7.47 -24.81
C LYS A 128 11.62 -6.14 -24.43
N ILE A 129 11.36 -5.08 -25.21
CA ILE A 129 11.85 -3.72 -24.89
C ILE A 129 11.27 -3.22 -23.56
N ALA A 130 9.99 -3.49 -23.29
CA ALA A 130 9.36 -3.07 -22.04
C ALA A 130 9.92 -3.79 -20.81
N ILE A 131 10.27 -5.08 -20.93
CA ILE A 131 10.86 -5.89 -19.87
C ILE A 131 12.33 -5.54 -19.66
N GLU A 132 13.14 -5.55 -20.72
CA GLU A 132 14.59 -5.34 -20.65
C GLU A 132 14.97 -3.85 -20.52
N GLY A 133 14.08 -2.95 -20.93
CA GLY A 133 14.36 -1.52 -21.03
C GLY A 133 15.12 -1.14 -22.31
N LYS A 134 15.07 0.14 -22.69
CA LYS A 134 15.78 0.69 -23.84
C LYS A 134 16.02 2.19 -23.68
N GLY A 135 17.28 2.61 -23.78
CA GLY A 135 17.66 4.02 -23.67
C GLY A 135 17.26 4.60 -22.31
N ALA A 136 16.38 5.60 -22.32
CA ALA A 136 15.85 6.23 -21.11
C ALA A 136 14.72 5.44 -20.42
N MET A 137 14.19 4.40 -21.06
CA MET A 137 13.17 3.52 -20.47
C MET A 137 13.86 2.44 -19.62
N PRO A 138 13.70 2.45 -18.28
CA PRO A 138 14.27 1.43 -17.40
C PRO A 138 13.58 0.06 -17.58
N PRO A 139 14.24 -1.05 -17.19
CA PRO A 139 13.62 -2.38 -17.18
C PRO A 139 12.28 -2.37 -16.43
N LYS A 140 11.26 -3.05 -16.98
CA LYS A 140 9.91 -3.14 -16.41
C LYS A 140 9.27 -1.79 -16.10
N GLY A 141 9.62 -0.74 -16.86
CA GLY A 141 9.16 0.63 -16.61
C GLY A 141 9.62 1.20 -15.27
N GLY A 142 10.65 0.62 -14.64
CA GLY A 142 11.18 1.05 -13.34
C GLY A 142 10.46 0.43 -12.14
N ASN A 143 9.50 -0.48 -12.37
CA ASN A 143 8.77 -1.17 -11.33
C ASN A 143 9.05 -2.67 -11.35
N PRO A 144 10.01 -3.17 -10.55
CA PRO A 144 10.37 -4.59 -10.53
C PRO A 144 9.27 -5.49 -9.94
N ALA A 145 8.25 -4.90 -9.28
CA ALA A 145 7.14 -5.66 -8.69
C ALA A 145 6.05 -6.04 -9.70
N LEU A 146 6.07 -5.48 -10.91
CA LEU A 146 5.13 -5.86 -11.98
C LEU A 146 5.44 -7.27 -12.48
N ASP A 147 4.40 -8.03 -12.82
CA ASP A 147 4.55 -9.26 -13.57
C ASP A 147 4.81 -8.98 -15.06
N ASP A 148 5.49 -9.89 -15.76
CA ASP A 148 5.71 -9.75 -17.21
C ASP A 148 4.37 -9.80 -17.96
N PHE A 149 3.38 -10.55 -17.42
CA PHE A 149 2.01 -10.54 -17.92
C PHE A 149 1.32 -9.17 -17.78
N GLU A 150 1.50 -8.50 -16.64
CA GLU A 150 0.96 -7.16 -16.40
C GLU A 150 1.58 -6.12 -17.35
N ILE A 151 2.87 -6.27 -17.65
CA ILE A 151 3.57 -5.43 -18.65
C ILE A 151 3.04 -5.71 -20.05
N ALA A 152 2.83 -6.97 -20.42
CA ALA A 152 2.28 -7.33 -21.73
C ALA A 152 0.90 -6.68 -21.94
N ARG A 153 0.03 -6.71 -20.93
CA ARG A 153 -1.25 -6.00 -20.97
C ARG A 153 -1.11 -4.49 -21.09
N ALA A 154 -0.15 -3.88 -20.38
CA ALA A 154 0.10 -2.44 -20.48
C ALA A 154 0.55 -2.04 -21.89
N VAL A 155 1.43 -2.82 -22.52
CA VAL A 155 1.90 -2.58 -23.89
C VAL A 155 0.75 -2.73 -24.90
N VAL A 156 -0.09 -3.76 -24.75
CA VAL A 156 -1.29 -3.94 -25.58
C VAL A 156 -2.25 -2.77 -25.42
N TYR A 157 -2.50 -2.33 -24.18
CA TYR A 157 -3.34 -1.16 -23.91
C TYR A 157 -2.80 0.09 -24.62
N MET A 158 -1.51 0.40 -24.45
CA MET A 158 -0.89 1.57 -25.08
C MET A 158 -0.89 1.50 -26.61
N ALA A 159 -0.62 0.33 -27.18
CA ALA A 159 -0.68 0.11 -28.62
C ALA A 159 -2.10 0.30 -29.16
N ASN A 160 -3.12 -0.22 -28.48
CA ASN A 160 -4.52 -0.08 -28.88
C ASN A 160 -5.03 1.36 -28.75
N GLN A 161 -4.55 2.11 -27.74
CA GLN A 161 -4.80 3.55 -27.66
C GLN A 161 -4.06 4.37 -28.72
N SER A 162 -3.12 3.76 -29.44
CA SER A 162 -2.26 4.43 -30.44
C SER A 162 -2.44 3.88 -31.85
N GLY A 163 -3.66 3.42 -32.16
CA GLY A 163 -4.05 2.96 -33.50
C GLY A 163 -3.81 1.46 -33.78
N GLY A 164 -3.42 0.69 -32.75
CA GLY A 164 -3.32 -0.76 -32.81
C GLY A 164 -4.65 -1.48 -32.55
N SER A 165 -4.65 -2.78 -32.80
CA SER A 165 -5.74 -3.70 -32.42
C SER A 165 -5.14 -5.05 -32.06
N LEU A 166 -4.29 -5.05 -31.05
CA LEU A 166 -3.63 -6.22 -30.51
C LEU A 166 -4.58 -6.93 -29.52
N PRO A 167 -4.66 -8.27 -29.57
CA PRO A 167 -5.44 -9.04 -28.61
C PRO A 167 -4.82 -8.96 -27.22
N GLU A 168 -5.65 -9.09 -26.19
CA GLU A 168 -5.15 -9.18 -24.82
C GLU A 168 -4.39 -10.51 -24.64
N PRO A 169 -3.20 -10.51 -24.00
CA PRO A 169 -2.43 -11.73 -23.77
C PRO A 169 -3.22 -12.69 -22.87
N ALA A 170 -3.05 -14.00 -23.08
CA ALA A 170 -3.69 -15.02 -22.25
C ALA A 170 -3.14 -14.97 -20.81
N GLU A 171 -4.04 -15.03 -19.82
CA GLU A 171 -3.67 -15.05 -18.41
C GLU A 171 -2.88 -16.32 -18.05
N PRO A 172 -1.68 -16.19 -17.45
CA PRO A 172 -0.92 -17.35 -17.02
C PRO A 172 -1.65 -18.05 -15.86
N GLY A 173 -2.13 -19.27 -16.11
CA GLY A 173 -2.80 -20.10 -15.12
C GLY A 173 -4.33 -20.02 -15.12
N GLY A 174 -4.95 -19.32 -16.07
CA GLY A 174 -6.38 -19.48 -16.35
C GLY A 174 -6.63 -20.88 -16.94
N ASP A 175 -7.74 -21.52 -16.57
CA ASP A 175 -8.20 -22.79 -17.12
C ASP A 175 -8.22 -22.69 -18.65
N ALA A 176 -7.13 -23.16 -19.27
CA ALA A 176 -7.13 -23.50 -20.66
C ALA A 176 -8.05 -24.71 -20.77
N ALA A 177 -9.33 -24.45 -21.04
CA ALA A 177 -10.15 -25.40 -21.76
C ALA A 177 -9.27 -25.90 -22.93
N PRO A 178 -9.02 -27.21 -23.05
CA PRO A 178 -8.12 -27.73 -24.06
C PRO A 178 -8.54 -27.15 -25.39
N ALA A 179 -7.67 -26.36 -26.00
CA ALA A 179 -7.76 -26.11 -27.42
C ALA A 179 -7.82 -27.50 -28.05
N GLU A 180 -9.00 -27.87 -28.53
CA GLU A 180 -9.24 -29.08 -29.26
C GLU A 180 -8.24 -29.06 -30.41
N ALA A 181 -7.18 -29.84 -30.22
CA ALA A 181 -6.18 -30.07 -31.22
C ALA A 181 -6.92 -30.72 -32.38
N ALA A 182 -7.27 -29.91 -33.38
CA ALA A 182 -7.57 -30.41 -34.70
C ALA A 182 -6.36 -31.28 -35.10
N PRO A 183 -6.55 -32.59 -35.34
CA PRO A 183 -5.44 -33.50 -35.53
C PRO A 183 -4.69 -33.09 -36.79
N ALA A 184 -3.42 -32.72 -36.61
CA ALA A 184 -2.47 -32.68 -37.69
C ALA A 184 -2.32 -34.12 -38.21
N GLU A 185 -2.99 -34.38 -39.33
CA GLU A 185 -2.86 -35.60 -40.11
C GLU A 185 -1.38 -35.83 -40.42
N ALA A 186 -0.85 -36.88 -39.80
CA ALA A 186 0.54 -37.29 -39.92
C ALA A 186 0.81 -37.79 -41.35
N ALA A 187 1.59 -37.04 -42.10
CA ALA A 187 2.29 -37.57 -43.27
C ALA A 187 3.34 -38.59 -42.79
N PRO A 188 3.33 -39.86 -43.25
CA PRO A 188 4.27 -40.86 -42.80
C PRO A 188 5.69 -40.58 -43.30
N ALA A 189 6.63 -40.40 -42.36
CA ALA A 189 8.05 -40.44 -42.65
C ALA A 189 8.50 -41.90 -42.79
N GLU A 190 8.88 -42.25 -44.02
CA GLU A 190 9.49 -43.51 -44.45
C GLU A 190 10.70 -43.90 -43.57
N GLN A 191 10.73 -45.15 -43.10
CA GLN A 191 11.85 -45.72 -42.33
C GLN A 191 13.05 -46.05 -43.23
N PRO A 192 14.30 -45.91 -42.75
CA PRO A 192 15.46 -46.44 -43.45
C PRO A 192 15.70 -47.90 -43.04
N GLN A 193 15.40 -48.85 -43.93
CA GLN A 193 15.97 -50.20 -43.87
C GLN A 193 16.77 -50.46 -45.14
N GLY A 194 18.06 -50.73 -44.95
CA GLY A 194 18.99 -51.06 -46.02
C GLY A 194 18.78 -52.46 -46.59
N GLY A 195 19.22 -52.64 -47.83
CA GLY A 195 19.27 -53.93 -48.49
C GLY A 195 19.62 -53.80 -49.96
N SER A 196 20.92 -53.94 -50.27
CA SER A 196 21.52 -54.58 -51.45
C SER A 196 20.67 -54.66 -52.73
N ASP A 197 21.17 -54.03 -53.81
CA ASP A 197 21.34 -54.76 -55.05
C ASP A 197 22.60 -54.33 -55.80
N ALA A 198 23.37 -55.35 -56.17
CA ALA A 198 24.56 -55.29 -56.97
C ALA A 198 24.19 -55.18 -58.45
N GLN A 199 24.92 -54.38 -59.21
CA GLN A 199 25.40 -54.79 -60.53
C GLN A 199 26.50 -53.87 -61.11
N ALA A 200 27.56 -54.55 -61.56
CA ALA A 200 28.46 -54.24 -62.68
C ALA A 200 29.55 -53.15 -62.54
N GLN A 201 30.77 -53.63 -62.23
CA GLN A 201 32.09 -53.17 -62.70
C GLN A 201 32.22 -53.25 -64.25
N PRO A 202 33.34 -52.85 -64.92
CA PRO A 202 34.66 -52.38 -64.43
C PRO A 202 35.22 -51.14 -65.16
N GLU A 203 36.39 -50.63 -64.75
CA GLU A 203 37.62 -50.55 -65.61
C GLU A 203 38.70 -49.55 -65.09
N ALA A 204 39.86 -50.12 -64.73
CA ALA A 204 41.26 -49.70 -64.94
C ALA A 204 41.90 -48.39 -64.41
N ALA A 205 43.20 -48.58 -64.08
CA ALA A 205 44.35 -47.66 -63.96
C ALA A 205 44.57 -46.97 -62.59
N GLU A 206 45.52 -47.34 -61.71
CA GLU A 206 46.99 -47.61 -61.78
C GLU A 206 47.84 -46.39 -61.34
N SER A 207 48.75 -46.66 -60.38
CA SER A 207 49.99 -45.93 -59.99
C SER A 207 49.85 -44.47 -59.52
N LYS A 208 50.46 -44.00 -58.42
CA LYS A 208 51.82 -44.21 -57.91
C LYS A 208 51.93 -43.63 -56.50
#